data_AF-V3ZZM7-F1
#
_entry.id   AF-V3ZZM7-F1
#
_cell.length_a   1.000
_cell.length_b   1.000
_cell.length_c   1.000
_cell.angle_alpha   90.00
_cell.angle_beta   90.00
_cell.angle_gamma   90.00
#
_symmetry.space_group_name_H-M   'P 1'
#
loop_
_entity.id
_entity.type
_entity.pdbx_description
1 polymer ?
#
loop_
_entity_poly.entity_id
_entity_poly.type
_entity_poly.pdbx_seq_one_letter_code
_entity_poly.pdbx_strand_id
1 'polypeptide(L)' 'INTLHYRGLKVEELDEHINKLHEYNEMKDIGQMILGRIATLKGVRSQDLYNEYSLNLED' A
#
# COMPACT_ATOMS: atom_id res chain seq x y z
N ILE A 1 -21.27 -10.23 14.57
CA ILE A 1 -22.31 -9.33 14.02
C ILE A 1 -22.64 -8.16 14.97
N ASN A 2 -22.59 -8.31 16.29
CA ASN A 2 -22.97 -7.24 17.25
C ASN A 2 -21.83 -6.36 17.80
N THR A 3 -20.87 -5.92 16.97
CA THR A 3 -19.87 -4.92 17.40
C THR A 3 -19.61 -3.79 16.39
N LEU A 4 -20.39 -3.68 15.32
CA LEU A 4 -20.18 -2.65 14.29
C LEU A 4 -21.03 -1.38 14.48
N HIS A 5 -22.00 -1.37 15.40
CA HIS A 5 -22.87 -0.20 15.62
C HIS A 5 -22.30 0.89 16.56
N TYR A 6 -21.14 0.68 17.20
CA TYR A 6 -20.69 1.59 18.27
C TYR A 6 -19.89 2.83 17.79
N ARG A 7 -19.62 2.99 16.49
CA ARG A 7 -18.85 4.14 15.97
C ARG A 7 -19.58 5.03 14.96
N GLY A 8 -20.86 4.78 14.69
CA GLY A 8 -21.63 5.59 13.71
C GLY A 8 -21.21 5.39 12.26
N LEU A 9 -20.38 4.39 11.97
CA LEU A 9 -19.97 4.02 10.62
C LEU A 9 -21.09 3.21 9.97
N LYS A 10 -21.69 3.73 8.91
CA LYS A 10 -22.63 2.97 8.10
C LYS A 10 -21.87 1.85 7.39
N VAL A 11 -22.48 0.67 7.26
CA VAL A 11 -21.85 -0.50 6.60
C VAL A 11 -21.35 -0.16 5.20
N GLU A 12 -22.05 0.74 4.50
CA GLU A 12 -21.68 1.27 3.18
C GLU A 12 -20.34 2.02 3.19
N GLU A 13 -20.05 2.80 4.24
CA GLU A 13 -18.79 3.54 4.38
C GLU A 13 -17.61 2.60 4.69
N LEU A 14 -17.88 1.47 5.34
CA LEU A 14 -16.88 0.45 5.63
C LEU A 14 -16.46 -0.31 4.37
N ASP A 15 -17.41 -0.72 3.54
CA ASP A 15 -17.13 -1.39 2.27
C ASP A 15 -16.38 -0.46 1.31
N GLU A 16 -16.73 0.82 1.26
CA GLU A 16 -15.99 1.81 0.48
C GLU A 16 -14.54 1.97 0.97
N HIS A 17 -14.32 1.96 2.29
CA HIS A 17 -12.99 2.06 2.87
C HIS A 17 -12.14 0.81 2.60
N ILE A 18 -12.76 -0.38 2.66
CA ILE A 18 -12.10 -1.66 2.31
C ILE A 18 -11.68 -1.66 0.84
N ASN A 19 -12.56 -1.21 -0.06
CA ASN A 19 -12.25 -1.12 -1.49
C ASN A 19 -11.07 -0.16 -1.76
N LYS A 20 -11.08 1.02 -1.14
CA LYS A 20 -9.96 1.98 -1.26
C LYS A 20 -8.64 1.41 -0.73
N LEU A 21 -8.68 0.62 0.34
CA LEU A 21 -7.49 -0.03 0.88
C LEU A 21 -6.94 -1.09 -0.09
N HIS A 22 -7.82 -1.86 -0.73
CA HIS A 22 -7.41 -2.82 -1.75
C HIS A 22 -6.80 -2.15 -2.98
N GLU A 23 -7.42 -1.07 -3.48
CA GLU A 23 -6.88 -0.28 -4.60
C GLU A 23 -5.50 0.32 -4.25
N TYR A 24 -5.35 0.87 -3.04
CA TYR A 24 -4.07 1.38 -2.56
C TYR A 24 -3.00 0.27 -2.53
N ASN A 25 -3.33 -0.89 -1.95
CA ASN A 25 -2.40 -2.01 -1.87
C ASN A 25 -1.99 -2.52 -3.25
N GLU A 26 -2.93 -2.61 -4.19
CA GLU A 26 -2.63 -3.03 -5.57
C GLU A 26 -1.66 -2.05 -6.26
N MET A 27 -1.90 -0.74 -6.15
CA MET A 27 -0.98 0.27 -6.69
C MET A 27 0.40 0.20 -6.03
N LYS A 28 0.44 0.00 -4.71
CA LYS A 28 1.68 -0.15 -3.96
C LYS A 28 2.46 -1.36 -4.46
N ASP A 29 1.83 -2.53 -4.58
CA ASP A 29 2.47 -3.77 -5.02
C ASP A 29 3.07 -3.63 -6.43
N ILE A 30 2.33 -3.00 -7.37
CA ILE A 30 2.83 -2.69 -8.72
C ILE A 30 4.08 -1.79 -8.63
N GLY A 31 4.02 -0.75 -7.80
CA GLY A 31 5.14 0.16 -7.56
C GLY A 31 6.38 -0.57 -7.04
N GLN A 32 6.21 -1.43 -6.03
CA GLN A 32 7.31 -2.22 -5.45
C GLN A 32 7.91 -3.19 -6.47
N MET A 33 7.08 -3.81 -7.31
CA MET A 33 7.56 -4.70 -8.38
C MET A 33 8.41 -3.94 -9.41
N ILE A 34 7.98 -2.74 -9.82
CA ILE A 34 8.75 -1.89 -10.74
C ILE A 34 10.07 -1.48 -10.07
N LEU A 35 10.02 -1.04 -8.81
CA LEU A 35 11.20 -0.64 -8.05
C LEU A 35 12.22 -1.78 -7.93
N GLY A 36 11.76 -3.02 -7.69
CA GLY A 36 12.62 -4.20 -7.66
C GLY A 36 13.32 -4.49 -8.99
N ARG A 37 12.63 -4.24 -10.12
CA ARG A 37 13.24 -4.35 -11.45
C ARG A 37 14.30 -3.27 -11.66
N ILE A 38 14.03 -2.03 -11.25
CA ILE A 38 15.01 -0.94 -11.32
C ILE A 38 16.24 -1.26 -10.45
N ALA A 39 16.04 -1.78 -9.24
CA ALA A 39 17.12 -2.17 -8.34
C ALA A 39 18.03 -3.23 -8.99
N THR A 40 17.40 -4.24 -9.60
CA THR A 40 18.11 -5.29 -10.35
C THR A 40 18.94 -4.71 -11.49
N LEU A 41 18.37 -3.79 -12.28
CA LEU A 41 19.07 -3.15 -13.40
C LEU A 41 20.24 -2.27 -12.95
N LYS A 42 20.08 -1.57 -11.82
CA LYS A 42 21.13 -0.72 -11.22
C LYS A 42 22.17 -1.52 -10.43
N GLY A 43 21.93 -2.81 -10.15
CA GLY A 43 22.80 -3.64 -9.30
C GLY A 43 22.81 -3.20 -7.83
N VAL A 44 21.76 -2.53 -7.37
CA VAL A 44 21.60 -2.06 -5.98
C VAL A 44 20.47 -2.83 -5.29
N ARG A 45 20.35 -2.70 -3.97
CA ARG A 45 19.22 -3.30 -3.24
C ARG A 45 18.00 -2.39 -3.38
N SER A 46 16.80 -2.97 -3.39
CA SER A 46 15.56 -2.19 -3.46
C SER A 46 15.46 -1.14 -2.34
N GLN A 47 15.92 -1.47 -1.12
CA GLN A 47 16.02 -0.53 0.01
C GLN A 47 16.86 0.72 -0.29
N ASP A 48 17.92 0.58 -1.08
CA ASP A 48 18.76 1.71 -1.46
C ASP A 48 17.96 2.71 -2.32
N LEU A 49 17.02 2.22 -3.13
CA LEU A 49 16.10 3.05 -3.92
C LEU A 49 15.01 3.71 -3.07
N TYR A 50 14.53 3.06 -2.00
CA TYR A 50 13.57 3.70 -1.10
C TYR A 50 14.18 4.96 -0.46
N ASN A 51 15.44 4.87 -0.03
CA ASN A 51 16.17 6.03 0.48
C ASN A 51 16.42 7.09 -0.60
N GLU A 52 16.83 6.67 -1.82
CA GLU A 52 17.06 7.57 -2.96
C GLU A 52 15.80 8.36 -3.34
N TYR A 53 14.64 7.70 -3.36
CA TYR A 53 13.36 8.30 -3.73
C TYR A 53 12.54 8.85 -2.55
N SER A 54 13.10 8.85 -1.34
CA SER A 54 12.41 9.29 -0.11
C SER A 54 11.07 8.58 0.13
N LEU A 55 11.02 7.27 -0.19
CA LEU A 55 9.85 6.42 -0.01
C LEU A 55 9.90 5.71 1.34
N ASN A 56 8.74 5.55 1.99
CA ASN A 56 8.62 4.76 3.21
C ASN A 56 8.34 3.29 2.88
N LEU A 57 9.04 2.38 3.57
CA LEU A 57 8.91 0.94 3.38
C LEU A 57 7.88 0.32 4.34
N GLU A 58 7.58 1.01 5.45
CA GLU A 58 6.72 0.54 6.54
C GLU A 58 5.28 1.08 6.48
N ASP A 59 4.90 1.79 5.41
CA ASP A 59 3.50 2.20 5.19
C ASP A 59 2.54 1.02 5.10
#